data_AF-A0A847EKC7-F1
#
_entry.id   AF-A0A847EKC7-F1
#
_cell.length_a   1.000
_cell.length_b   1.000
_cell.length_c   1.000
_cell.angle_alpha   90.00
_cell.angle_beta   90.00
_cell.angle_gamma   90.00
#
_symmetry.space_group_name_H-M   'P 1'
#
loop_
_entity.id
_entity.type
_entity.pdbx_description
1 polymer ?
#
loop_
_entity_poly.entity_id
_entity_poly.type
_entity_poly.pdbx_seq_one_letter_code
_entity_poly.pdbx_strand_id
1 'polypeptide(L)'
;MTKKIIHPLWTHVPVLLVLAVLIGSIIAAAPYPASVPLHFSGAGIADRYGSAWEYFGITIGLSVLFISISLIIDELWARQENRKTFNWFTLLDDIIVGMMTGFTVSYTSFINSGSSVYSFHWGWFAAIAGASAILSAVFELLRPYRHHEHQLDNADVSGLKAEVIKHLKDKTPFIYWDIQNPGYVSLLTIFLPLVLVICGGVIWITEVWPALILIAAGLLLTLPNGGQRVMVTPEEIVIRWGLAGFTVLRLKTSDIHSAELREFSPLKDFGGYGIRFNCEMKAYYFRGSRGVRLETTGEKAILIGSDRPENLLTVIQAVTETR
;
A
#
# COMPACT_ATOMS: atom_id res chain seq x y z
N MET A 1 17.29 -11.65 12.89
CA MET A 1 16.93 -12.74 11.96
C MET A 1 16.79 -12.16 10.56
N THR A 2 17.63 -12.57 9.61
CA THR A 2 17.46 -12.20 8.20
C THR A 2 16.14 -12.81 7.72
N LYS A 3 15.13 -11.97 7.46
CA LYS A 3 13.84 -12.44 6.93
C LYS A 3 14.10 -13.06 5.56
N LYS A 4 14.05 -14.39 5.47
CA LYS A 4 14.15 -15.13 4.21
C LYS A 4 13.02 -14.67 3.29
N ILE A 5 13.34 -14.32 2.04
CA ILE A 5 12.37 -13.99 1.00
C ILE A 5 11.56 -15.26 0.68
N ILE A 6 10.25 -15.14 0.64
CA ILE A 6 9.32 -16.27 0.41
C ILE A 6 8.86 -16.26 -1.03
N HIS A 7 8.53 -15.08 -1.55
CA HIS A 7 8.09 -14.87 -2.91
C HIS A 7 9.18 -15.27 -3.93
N PRO A 8 8.86 -16.13 -4.91
CA PRO A 8 9.82 -16.50 -5.94
C PRO A 8 10.07 -15.36 -6.92
N LEU A 9 11.25 -14.73 -6.84
CA LEU A 9 11.65 -13.60 -7.69
C LEU A 9 11.56 -13.85 -9.20
N TRP A 10 11.55 -15.10 -9.66
CA TRP A 10 11.42 -15.43 -11.08
C TRP A 10 10.05 -15.05 -11.66
N THR A 11 9.03 -14.80 -10.82
CA THR A 11 7.73 -14.30 -11.29
C THR A 11 7.83 -12.92 -11.93
N HIS A 12 8.89 -12.15 -11.66
CA HIS A 12 9.14 -10.83 -12.26
C HIS A 12 9.99 -10.88 -13.53
N VAL A 13 10.34 -12.07 -14.06
CA VAL A 13 11.03 -12.17 -15.35
C VAL A 13 10.27 -11.45 -16.49
N PRO A 14 8.93 -11.52 -16.60
CA PRO A 14 8.18 -10.80 -17.63
C PRO A 14 8.46 -9.29 -17.63
N VAL A 15 8.33 -8.63 -16.48
CA VAL A 15 8.60 -7.18 -16.38
C VAL A 15 10.07 -6.84 -16.65
N LEU A 16 11.01 -7.70 -16.26
CA LEU A 16 12.43 -7.49 -16.55
C LEU A 16 12.74 -7.58 -18.05
N LEU A 17 12.06 -8.46 -18.78
CA LEU A 17 12.15 -8.52 -20.24
C LEU A 17 11.60 -7.23 -20.87
N VAL A 18 10.47 -6.72 -20.38
CA VAL A 18 9.91 -5.45 -20.85
C VAL A 18 10.83 -4.28 -20.56
N LEU A 19 11.43 -4.22 -19.37
CA LEU A 19 12.45 -3.21 -19.04
C LEU A 19 13.68 -3.32 -19.97
N ALA A 20 14.09 -4.54 -20.33
CA ALA A 20 15.16 -4.73 -21.31
C ALA A 20 14.75 -4.23 -22.71
N VAL A 21 13.49 -4.45 -23.13
CA VAL A 21 12.94 -3.91 -24.39
C VAL A 21 12.91 -2.38 -24.34
N LEU A 22 12.50 -1.77 -23.23
CA LEU A 22 12.56 -0.33 -23.02
C LEU A 22 13.97 0.20 -23.26
N ILE A 23 14.96 -0.33 -22.53
CA ILE A 23 16.35 0.10 -22.63
C ILE A 23 16.91 -0.15 -24.03
N GLY A 24 16.62 -1.31 -24.62
CA GLY A 24 17.01 -1.66 -25.98
C GLY A 24 16.44 -0.72 -27.02
N SER A 25 15.16 -0.32 -26.89
CA SER A 25 14.52 0.64 -27.80
C SER A 25 15.16 2.02 -27.72
N ILE A 26 15.56 2.46 -26.52
CA ILE A 26 16.28 3.72 -26.31
C ILE A 26 17.68 3.64 -26.94
N ILE A 27 18.39 2.53 -26.81
CA ILE A 27 19.72 2.41 -27.41
C ILE A 27 19.61 2.35 -28.94
N ALA A 28 18.66 1.59 -29.47
CA ALA A 28 18.47 1.39 -30.91
C ALA A 28 18.03 2.65 -31.66
N ALA A 29 17.33 3.57 -30.99
CA ALA A 29 16.87 4.82 -31.59
C ALA A 29 17.92 5.96 -31.53
N ALA A 30 19.09 5.73 -30.93
CA ALA A 30 20.19 6.70 -30.95
C ALA A 30 20.78 6.89 -32.37
N PRO A 31 21.37 8.05 -32.70
CA PRO A 31 21.66 9.20 -31.83
C PRO A 31 20.46 10.15 -31.65
N TYR A 32 20.40 10.80 -30.49
CA TYR A 32 19.35 11.76 -30.18
C TYR A 32 19.77 13.20 -30.47
N PRO A 33 18.84 14.05 -30.93
CA PRO A 33 19.06 15.50 -30.99
C PRO A 33 19.42 16.08 -29.61
N ALA A 34 20.17 17.18 -29.60
CA ALA A 34 20.54 17.88 -28.37
C ALA A 34 19.32 18.42 -27.59
N SER A 35 18.23 18.69 -28.29
CA SER A 35 16.97 19.15 -27.71
C SER A 35 15.81 18.44 -28.41
N VAL A 36 14.91 17.85 -27.63
CA VAL A 36 13.72 17.14 -28.07
C VAL A 36 12.50 17.65 -27.29
N PRO A 37 11.29 17.54 -27.83
CA PRO A 37 10.08 17.89 -27.09
C PRO A 37 9.86 16.92 -25.92
N LEU A 38 9.64 17.46 -24.71
CA LEU A 38 9.46 16.71 -23.46
C LEU A 38 8.02 16.76 -22.94
N HIS A 39 7.25 17.78 -23.33
CA HIS A 39 5.84 17.90 -22.99
C HIS A 39 5.04 18.27 -24.25
N PHE A 40 3.81 17.78 -24.30
CA PHE A 40 2.90 17.96 -25.40
C PHE A 40 1.55 18.41 -24.85
N SER A 41 0.94 19.39 -25.51
CA SER A 41 -0.46 19.74 -25.31
C SER A 41 -1.37 18.56 -25.66
N GLY A 42 -2.66 18.63 -25.28
CA GLY A 42 -3.65 17.61 -25.67
C GLY A 42 -3.83 17.45 -27.19
N ALA A 43 -3.38 18.43 -27.99
CA ALA A 43 -3.36 18.36 -29.44
C ALA A 43 -2.09 17.70 -30.02
N GLY A 44 -1.17 17.23 -29.17
CA GLY A 44 0.11 16.64 -29.59
C GLY A 44 1.17 17.66 -30.00
N ILE A 45 0.93 18.96 -29.78
CA ILE A 45 1.89 20.03 -30.09
C ILE A 45 2.83 20.19 -28.91
N ALA A 46 4.14 20.19 -29.18
CA ALA A 46 5.17 20.39 -28.18
C ALA A 46 5.17 21.82 -27.61
N ASP A 47 5.18 21.93 -26.28
CA ASP A 47 5.21 23.20 -25.53
C ASP A 47 6.42 23.31 -24.58
N ARG A 48 7.14 22.21 -24.34
CA ARG A 48 8.43 22.19 -23.63
C ARG A 48 9.44 21.32 -24.34
N TYR A 49 10.69 21.79 -24.40
CA TYR A 49 11.83 21.09 -24.96
C TYR A 49 12.93 20.89 -23.91
N GLY A 50 13.80 19.91 -24.12
CA GLY A 50 14.95 19.64 -23.27
C GLY A 50 15.71 18.40 -23.72
N SER A 51 16.51 17.82 -22.82
CA SER A 51 17.31 16.64 -23.15
C SER A 51 16.45 15.37 -23.17
N ALA A 52 16.62 14.52 -24.19
CA ALA A 52 15.93 13.22 -24.27
C ALA A 52 16.20 12.35 -23.02
N TRP A 53 17.38 12.52 -22.41
CA TRP A 53 17.77 11.82 -21.19
C TRP A 53 16.96 12.21 -19.96
N GLU A 54 16.31 13.38 -19.93
CA GLU A 54 15.35 13.72 -18.88
C GLU A 54 14.15 12.77 -18.93
N TYR A 55 13.56 12.59 -20.12
CA TYR A 55 12.44 11.68 -20.33
C TYR A 55 12.84 10.23 -20.08
N PHE A 56 13.97 9.77 -20.62
CA PHE A 56 14.43 8.39 -20.44
C PHE A 56 14.80 8.10 -18.98
N GLY A 57 15.48 9.03 -18.31
CA GLY A 57 15.87 8.88 -16.91
C GLY A 57 14.66 8.76 -15.98
N ILE A 58 13.65 9.62 -16.17
CA ILE A 58 12.38 9.53 -15.41
C ILE A 58 11.67 8.21 -15.70
N THR A 59 11.60 7.82 -16.98
CA THR A 59 10.90 6.60 -17.41
C THR A 59 11.55 5.34 -16.83
N ILE A 60 12.88 5.21 -16.91
CA ILE A 60 13.63 4.09 -16.34
C ILE A 60 13.53 4.12 -14.81
N GLY A 61 13.71 5.28 -14.18
CA GLY A 61 13.66 5.44 -12.73
C GLY A 61 12.30 5.03 -12.15
N LEU A 62 11.20 5.48 -12.75
CA LEU A 62 9.85 5.07 -12.37
C LEU A 62 9.62 3.58 -12.64
N SER A 63 10.14 3.02 -13.73
CA SER A 63 10.02 1.58 -14.01
C SER A 63 10.67 0.74 -12.90
N VAL A 64 11.89 1.09 -12.49
CA VAL A 64 12.60 0.45 -11.37
C VAL A 64 11.85 0.62 -10.05
N LEU A 65 11.26 1.80 -9.82
CA LEU A 65 10.44 2.06 -8.64
C LEU A 65 9.22 1.12 -8.58
N PHE A 66 8.46 0.99 -9.68
CA PHE A 66 7.27 0.13 -9.71
C PHE A 66 7.61 -1.36 -9.57
N ILE A 67 8.70 -1.83 -10.18
CA ILE A 67 9.22 -3.20 -9.97
C ILE A 67 9.57 -3.41 -8.50
N SER A 68 10.24 -2.45 -7.86
CA SER A 68 10.62 -2.52 -6.45
C SER A 68 9.39 -2.56 -5.53
N ILE A 69 8.36 -1.77 -5.84
CA ILE A 69 7.10 -1.77 -5.09
C ILE A 69 6.37 -3.11 -5.27
N SER A 70 6.29 -3.62 -6.50
CA SER A 70 5.65 -4.91 -6.81
C SER A 70 6.31 -6.05 -6.04
N LEU A 71 7.65 -6.12 -6.05
CA LEU A 71 8.43 -7.09 -5.27
C LEU A 71 8.08 -7.09 -3.77
N ILE A 72 7.87 -5.90 -3.18
CA ILE A 72 7.49 -5.77 -1.76
C ILE A 72 6.05 -6.25 -1.55
N ILE A 73 5.12 -5.86 -2.42
CA ILE A 73 3.70 -6.24 -2.30
C ILE A 73 3.53 -7.75 -2.47
N ASP A 74 4.21 -8.35 -3.44
CA ASP A 74 4.13 -9.79 -3.71
C ASP A 74 4.77 -10.62 -2.58
N GLU A 75 5.86 -10.13 -1.99
CA GLU A 75 6.42 -10.72 -0.77
C GLU A 75 5.46 -10.62 0.42
N LEU A 76 4.73 -9.51 0.56
CA LEU A 76 3.69 -9.36 1.59
C LEU A 76 2.50 -10.28 1.32
N TRP A 77 2.10 -10.45 0.06
CA TRP A 77 1.04 -11.36 -0.34
C TRP A 77 1.41 -12.80 -0.01
N ALA A 78 2.60 -13.25 -0.45
CA ALA A 78 3.10 -14.60 -0.21
C ALA A 78 3.17 -14.94 1.28
N ARG A 79 3.47 -13.95 2.14
CA ARG A 79 3.48 -14.12 3.61
C ARG A 79 2.10 -14.26 4.24
N GLN A 80 1.05 -13.72 3.61
CA GLN A 80 -0.33 -13.75 4.11
C GLN A 80 -1.14 -14.92 3.54
N GLU A 81 -0.53 -15.70 2.65
CA GLU A 81 -1.21 -16.72 1.87
C GLU A 81 -1.30 -18.05 2.64
N ASN A 82 -2.51 -18.42 3.07
CA ASN A 82 -2.78 -19.72 3.72
C ASN A 82 -3.13 -20.84 2.72
N ARG A 83 -3.46 -20.48 1.47
CA ARG A 83 -3.68 -21.39 0.34
C ARG A 83 -3.38 -20.65 -0.95
N LYS A 84 -2.92 -21.36 -1.98
CA LYS A 84 -2.65 -20.74 -3.30
C LYS A 84 -3.88 -19.99 -3.82
N THR A 85 -3.69 -18.72 -4.11
CA THR A 85 -4.66 -17.84 -4.76
C THR A 85 -3.95 -16.99 -5.81
N PHE A 86 -4.68 -16.53 -6.83
CA PHE A 86 -4.11 -15.64 -7.81
C PHE A 86 -3.87 -14.26 -7.20
N ASN A 87 -2.62 -13.81 -7.18
CA ASN A 87 -2.24 -12.48 -6.75
C ASN A 87 -2.43 -11.47 -7.89
N TRP A 88 -3.47 -10.63 -7.81
CA TRP A 88 -3.69 -9.59 -8.83
C TRP A 88 -2.65 -8.46 -8.80
N PHE A 89 -1.92 -8.28 -7.69
CA PHE A 89 -0.88 -7.24 -7.59
C PHE A 89 0.37 -7.56 -8.40
N THR A 90 0.61 -8.84 -8.74
CA THR A 90 1.74 -9.26 -9.59
C THR A 90 1.69 -8.63 -10.99
N LEU A 91 0.53 -8.12 -11.42
CA LEU A 91 0.36 -7.50 -12.73
C LEU A 91 0.72 -6.01 -12.72
N LEU A 92 0.93 -5.41 -11.54
CA LEU A 92 1.07 -3.96 -11.38
C LEU A 92 2.30 -3.43 -12.11
N ASP A 93 3.47 -4.00 -11.85
CA ASP A 93 4.72 -3.60 -12.50
C ASP A 93 4.72 -3.95 -13.99
N ASP A 94 4.24 -5.13 -14.38
CA ASP A 94 4.11 -5.54 -15.78
C ASP A 94 3.25 -4.58 -16.61
N ILE A 95 2.09 -4.20 -16.09
CA ILE A 95 1.21 -3.24 -16.76
C ILE A 95 1.92 -1.90 -16.82
N ILE A 96 2.36 -1.33 -15.68
CA ILE A 96 2.91 0.02 -15.65
C ILE A 96 4.18 0.15 -16.50
N VAL A 97 5.14 -0.76 -16.34
CA VAL A 97 6.39 -0.75 -17.12
C VAL A 97 6.10 -1.04 -18.60
N GLY A 98 5.14 -1.92 -18.90
CA GLY A 98 4.70 -2.16 -20.28
C GLY A 98 4.08 -0.93 -20.94
N MET A 99 3.27 -0.16 -20.21
CA MET A 99 2.71 1.11 -20.68
C MET A 99 3.82 2.12 -20.96
N MET A 100 4.76 2.28 -20.02
CA MET A 100 5.92 3.18 -20.16
C MET A 100 6.81 2.79 -21.34
N THR A 101 6.98 1.49 -21.58
CA THR A 101 7.71 0.96 -22.74
C THR A 101 7.01 1.28 -24.04
N GLY A 102 5.69 1.08 -24.12
CA GLY A 102 4.89 1.46 -25.30
C GLY A 102 4.96 2.95 -25.60
N PHE A 103 4.88 3.82 -24.58
CA PHE A 103 5.06 5.26 -24.76
C PHE A 103 6.47 5.60 -25.24
N THR A 104 7.50 4.96 -24.70
CA THR A 104 8.88 5.23 -25.10
C THR A 104 9.14 4.80 -26.54
N VAL A 105 8.68 3.62 -26.96
CA VAL A 105 8.79 3.15 -28.34
C VAL A 105 8.10 4.14 -29.30
N SER A 106 6.86 4.53 -28.98
CA SER A 106 6.12 5.54 -29.74
C SER A 106 6.86 6.88 -29.81
N TYR A 107 7.40 7.35 -28.68
CA TYR A 107 8.14 8.60 -28.58
C TYR A 107 9.45 8.59 -29.38
N THR A 108 10.24 7.52 -29.28
CA THR A 108 11.47 7.38 -30.08
C THR A 108 11.18 7.32 -31.59
N SER A 109 10.09 6.66 -31.99
CA SER A 109 9.65 6.65 -33.39
C SER A 109 9.26 8.04 -33.87
N PHE A 110 8.64 8.85 -33.02
CA PHE A 110 8.28 10.23 -33.32
C PHE A 110 9.50 11.15 -33.45
N ILE A 111 10.48 11.03 -32.55
CA ILE A 111 11.74 11.79 -32.66
C ILE A 111 12.40 11.50 -34.02
N ASN A 112 12.45 10.22 -34.40
CA ASN A 112 13.09 9.79 -35.64
C ASN A 112 12.29 10.13 -36.90
N SER A 113 10.97 10.30 -36.82
CA SER A 113 10.15 10.68 -37.97
C SER A 113 10.26 12.17 -38.32
N GLY A 114 10.77 13.01 -37.40
CA GLY A 114 10.84 14.46 -37.57
C GLY A 114 9.48 15.14 -37.66
N SER A 115 8.41 14.47 -37.20
CA SER A 115 7.06 15.03 -37.20
C SER A 115 6.92 16.18 -36.19
N SER A 116 6.09 17.17 -36.50
CA SER A 116 5.84 18.31 -35.61
C SER A 116 4.72 18.08 -34.59
N VAL A 117 3.90 17.05 -34.80
CA VAL A 117 2.77 16.67 -33.95
C VAL A 117 2.95 15.24 -33.49
N TYR A 118 2.90 15.03 -32.17
CA TYR A 118 2.95 13.70 -31.59
C TYR A 118 1.59 13.02 -31.64
N SER A 119 1.50 11.90 -32.37
CA SER A 119 0.36 11.00 -32.32
C SER A 119 0.50 10.02 -31.17
N PHE A 120 -0.42 10.07 -30.21
CA PHE A 120 -0.47 9.11 -29.11
C PHE A 120 -0.87 7.72 -29.65
N HIS A 121 0.12 6.86 -29.90
CA HIS A 121 -0.11 5.50 -30.42
C HIS A 121 -0.53 4.53 -29.31
N TRP A 122 -1.80 4.61 -28.90
CA TRP A 122 -2.38 3.72 -27.88
C TRP A 122 -2.27 2.21 -28.21
N GLY A 123 -2.11 1.85 -29.48
CA GLY A 123 -1.90 0.46 -29.90
C GLY A 123 -0.60 -0.16 -29.36
N TRP A 124 0.52 0.58 -29.38
CA TRP A 124 1.80 0.10 -28.84
C TRP A 124 1.73 -0.11 -27.34
N PHE A 125 1.06 0.81 -26.64
CA PHE A 125 0.74 0.70 -25.22
C PHE A 125 -0.04 -0.58 -24.92
N ALA A 126 -1.16 -0.80 -25.64
CA ALA A 126 -2.05 -1.93 -25.35
C ALA A 126 -1.38 -3.26 -25.67
N ALA A 127 -0.59 -3.30 -26.75
CA ALA A 127 0.14 -4.49 -27.16
C ALA A 127 1.22 -4.88 -26.13
N ILE A 128 2.08 -3.95 -25.72
CA ILE A 128 3.20 -4.28 -24.82
C ILE A 128 2.72 -4.51 -23.40
N ALA A 129 1.88 -3.62 -22.85
CA ALA A 129 1.32 -3.81 -21.51
C ALA A 129 0.44 -5.06 -21.42
N GLY A 130 -0.39 -5.31 -22.45
CA GLY A 130 -1.23 -6.51 -22.52
C GLY A 130 -0.42 -7.80 -22.62
N ALA A 131 0.60 -7.85 -23.47
CA ALA A 131 1.48 -9.02 -23.60
C ALA A 131 2.24 -9.30 -22.30
N SER A 132 2.79 -8.27 -21.63
CA SER A 132 3.45 -8.42 -20.33
C SER A 132 2.50 -8.93 -19.26
N ALA A 133 1.30 -8.34 -19.17
CA ALA A 133 0.29 -8.75 -18.20
C ALA A 133 -0.16 -10.20 -18.41
N ILE A 134 -0.34 -10.65 -19.65
CA ILE A 134 -0.67 -12.05 -19.96
C ILE A 134 0.48 -12.97 -19.51
N LEU A 135 1.72 -12.62 -19.81
CA LEU A 135 2.86 -13.43 -19.42
C LEU A 135 3.03 -13.48 -17.89
N SER A 136 2.87 -12.35 -17.22
CA SER A 136 2.87 -12.25 -15.75
C SER A 136 1.75 -13.09 -15.12
N ALA A 137 0.55 -13.07 -15.69
CA ALA A 137 -0.54 -13.93 -15.24
C ALA A 137 -0.20 -15.43 -15.39
N VAL A 138 0.46 -15.83 -16.49
CA VAL A 138 0.95 -17.21 -16.64
C VAL A 138 1.99 -17.56 -15.57
N PHE A 139 2.93 -16.66 -15.28
CA PHE A 139 3.95 -16.87 -14.26
C PHE A 139 3.33 -16.98 -12.85
N GLU A 140 2.33 -16.16 -12.54
CA GLU A 140 1.57 -16.25 -11.29
C GLU A 140 0.78 -17.57 -11.18
N LEU A 141 0.20 -18.05 -12.29
CA LEU A 141 -0.44 -19.36 -12.32
C LEU A 141 0.57 -20.49 -12.07
N LEU A 142 1.83 -20.33 -12.49
CA LEU A 142 2.92 -21.28 -12.25
C LEU A 142 3.58 -21.13 -10.87
N ARG A 143 3.35 -20.02 -10.16
CA ARG A 143 3.96 -19.74 -8.84
C ARG A 143 3.68 -20.89 -7.85
N PRO A 144 4.71 -21.48 -7.23
CA PRO A 144 4.51 -22.48 -6.19
C PRO A 144 4.00 -21.83 -4.92
N TYR A 145 3.09 -22.52 -4.24
CA TYR A 145 2.69 -22.14 -2.89
C TYR A 145 3.84 -22.41 -1.90
N ARG A 146 4.13 -21.44 -1.04
CA ARG A 146 5.13 -21.56 0.02
C ARG A 146 4.49 -21.14 1.33
N HIS A 147 4.18 -22.12 2.16
CA HIS A 147 3.59 -21.85 3.47
C HIS A 147 4.56 -21.05 4.34
N HIS A 148 4.08 -19.96 4.92
CA HIS A 148 4.78 -19.23 5.95
C HIS A 148 4.10 -19.49 7.29
N GLU A 149 4.73 -20.28 8.16
CA GLU A 149 4.26 -20.40 9.53
C GLU A 149 4.45 -19.05 10.23
N HIS A 150 3.34 -18.40 10.55
CA HIS A 150 3.35 -17.35 11.55
C HIS A 150 3.70 -18.00 12.89
N GLN A 151 4.82 -17.58 13.49
CA GLN A 151 5.21 -18.05 14.81
C GLN A 151 4.16 -17.52 15.81
N LEU A 152 3.27 -18.40 16.23
CA LEU A 152 2.22 -18.15 17.21
C LEU A 152 2.84 -18.27 18.59
N ASP A 153 3.41 -17.18 19.09
CA ASP A 153 3.69 -17.11 20.52
C ASP A 153 2.31 -16.98 21.20
N ASN A 154 1.80 -18.09 21.74
CA ASN A 154 0.65 -18.06 22.65
C ASN A 154 1.07 -17.21 23.85
N ALA A 155 0.76 -15.93 23.81
CA ALA A 155 1.09 -15.02 24.87
C ALA A 155 0.39 -15.49 26.16
N ASP A 156 1.14 -15.65 27.25
CA ASP A 156 0.53 -15.89 28.55
C ASP A 156 -0.22 -14.62 28.98
N VAL A 157 -1.54 -14.66 28.84
CA VAL A 157 -2.46 -13.58 29.19
C VAL A 157 -2.96 -13.68 30.64
N SER A 158 -2.54 -14.70 31.39
CA SER A 158 -3.10 -15.01 32.72
C SER A 158 -2.92 -13.85 33.70
N GLY A 159 -1.72 -13.25 33.71
CA GLY A 159 -1.42 -12.09 34.55
C GLY A 159 -2.26 -10.86 34.19
N LEU A 160 -2.36 -10.55 32.89
CA LEU A 160 -3.17 -9.44 32.39
C LEU A 160 -4.66 -9.62 32.72
N LYS A 161 -5.17 -10.84 32.54
CA LYS A 161 -6.57 -11.17 32.88
C LYS A 161 -6.84 -10.94 34.36
N ALA A 162 -5.95 -11.39 35.24
CA ALA A 162 -6.09 -11.20 36.69
C ALA A 162 -6.06 -9.72 37.08
N GLU A 163 -5.18 -8.92 36.47
CA GLU A 163 -5.08 -7.48 36.68
C GLU A 163 -6.36 -6.75 36.25
N VAL A 164 -6.85 -7.01 35.04
CA VAL A 164 -8.08 -6.40 34.51
C VAL A 164 -9.30 -6.75 35.37
N ILE A 165 -9.45 -8.03 35.74
CA ILE A 165 -10.55 -8.47 36.62
C ILE A 165 -10.48 -7.78 37.98
N LYS A 166 -9.27 -7.61 38.53
CA LYS A 166 -9.08 -6.88 39.79
C LYS A 166 -9.53 -5.44 39.66
N HIS A 167 -9.12 -4.73 38.61
CA HIS A 167 -9.55 -3.35 38.38
C HIS A 167 -11.06 -3.20 38.26
N LEU A 168 -11.71 -4.14 37.56
CA LEU A 168 -13.16 -4.17 37.39
C LEU A 168 -13.89 -4.43 38.72
N LYS A 169 -13.40 -5.37 39.55
CA LYS A 169 -13.97 -5.66 40.88
C LYS A 169 -13.81 -4.49 41.84
N ASP A 170 -12.63 -3.88 41.87
CA ASP A 170 -12.30 -2.77 42.76
C ASP A 170 -12.89 -1.43 42.26
N LYS A 171 -13.55 -1.43 41.09
CA LYS A 171 -14.09 -0.23 40.40
C LYS A 171 -13.05 0.88 40.24
N THR A 172 -11.79 0.48 40.09
CA THR A 172 -10.69 1.41 39.83
C THR A 172 -10.55 1.67 38.34
N PRO A 173 -10.25 2.91 37.91
CA PRO A 173 -10.08 3.22 36.50
C PRO A 173 -8.86 2.48 35.94
N PHE A 174 -9.01 1.91 34.74
CA PHE A 174 -7.90 1.36 33.97
C PHE A 174 -8.10 1.64 32.48
N ILE A 175 -7.00 1.66 31.72
CA ILE A 175 -7.01 1.81 30.27
C ILE A 175 -5.99 0.86 29.67
N TYR A 176 -6.42 -0.03 28.78
CA TYR A 176 -5.52 -0.83 27.97
C TYR A 176 -5.17 -0.09 26.68
N TRP A 177 -3.89 -0.13 26.29
CA TRP A 177 -3.36 0.53 25.11
C TRP A 177 -2.69 -0.48 24.17
N ASP A 178 -3.06 -0.40 22.89
CA ASP A 178 -2.36 -1.09 21.81
C ASP A 178 -2.04 -0.12 20.67
N ILE A 179 -0.83 -0.23 20.10
CA ILE A 179 -0.31 0.73 19.12
C ILE A 179 0.32 0.01 17.94
N GLN A 180 -0.18 0.32 16.74
CA GLN A 180 0.42 -0.10 15.49
C GLN A 180 0.96 1.10 14.70
N ASN A 181 2.27 1.23 14.62
CA ASN A 181 2.94 2.21 13.77
C ASN A 181 4.04 1.54 12.92
N PRO A 182 3.69 0.89 11.81
CA PRO A 182 4.67 0.27 10.93
C PRO A 182 5.54 1.31 10.21
N GLY A 183 6.78 0.93 9.86
CA GLY A 183 7.73 1.82 9.20
C GLY A 183 7.23 2.40 7.88
N TYR A 184 6.40 1.68 7.11
CA TYR A 184 5.84 2.22 5.87
C TYR A 184 4.87 3.38 6.11
N VAL A 185 4.13 3.38 7.23
CA VAL A 185 3.28 4.53 7.62
C VAL A 185 4.18 5.72 7.92
N SER A 186 5.26 5.52 8.67
CA SER A 186 6.23 6.62 8.92
C SER A 186 6.87 7.13 7.62
N LEU A 187 7.25 6.24 6.69
CA LEU A 187 7.78 6.63 5.37
C LEU A 187 6.77 7.47 4.58
N LEU A 188 5.52 7.00 4.47
CA LEU A 188 4.46 7.68 3.71
C LEU A 188 3.99 8.98 4.36
N THR A 189 4.13 9.13 5.67
CA THR A 189 3.61 10.30 6.42
C THR A 189 4.69 11.30 6.79
N ILE A 190 5.96 11.00 6.53
CA ILE A 190 7.10 11.90 6.80
C ILE A 190 7.89 12.16 5.52
N PHE A 191 8.45 11.11 4.91
CA PHE A 191 9.37 11.27 3.78
C PHE A 191 8.66 11.76 2.52
N LEU A 192 7.55 11.11 2.13
CA LEU A 192 6.79 11.51 0.95
C LEU A 192 6.25 12.96 1.07
N PRO A 193 5.60 13.37 2.18
CA PRO A 193 5.21 14.76 2.42
C PRO A 193 6.35 15.75 2.29
N LEU A 194 7.52 15.42 2.85
CA LEU A 194 8.70 16.27 2.76
C LEU A 194 9.11 16.48 1.31
N VAL A 195 9.16 15.41 0.51
CA VAL A 195 9.45 15.49 -0.93
C VAL A 195 8.41 16.34 -1.65
N LEU A 196 7.11 16.12 -1.40
CA LEU A 196 6.04 16.88 -2.06
C LEU A 196 6.09 18.38 -1.72
N VAL A 197 6.36 18.73 -0.46
CA VAL A 197 6.48 20.13 -0.04
C VAL A 197 7.72 20.79 -0.64
N ILE A 198 8.87 20.08 -0.70
CA ILE A 198 10.08 20.58 -1.35
C ILE A 198 9.83 20.80 -2.85
N CYS A 199 9.24 19.81 -3.55
CA CYS A 199 8.88 19.93 -4.96
C CYS A 199 7.91 21.09 -5.19
N GLY A 200 6.89 21.22 -4.35
CA GLY A 200 5.95 22.34 -4.38
C GLY A 200 6.66 23.69 -4.22
N GLY A 201 7.60 23.79 -3.28
CA GLY A 201 8.40 24.99 -3.07
C GLY A 201 9.29 25.35 -4.28
N VAL A 202 9.88 24.35 -4.94
CA VAL A 202 10.71 24.56 -6.14
C VAL A 202 9.88 25.08 -7.31
N ILE A 203 8.69 24.52 -7.55
CA ILE A 203 7.84 24.92 -8.69
C ILE A 203 6.97 26.14 -8.41
N TRP A 204 6.90 26.61 -7.16
CA TRP A 204 6.06 27.75 -6.75
C TRP A 204 6.25 29.00 -7.61
N ILE A 205 7.51 29.27 -7.99
CA ILE A 205 7.87 30.48 -8.75
C ILE A 205 7.31 30.43 -10.18
N THR A 206 7.22 29.24 -10.77
CA THR A 206 6.76 29.06 -12.16
C THR A 206 5.27 28.74 -12.23
N GLU A 207 4.77 27.90 -11.32
CA GLU A 207 3.45 27.28 -11.41
C GLU A 207 2.78 27.20 -10.04
N VAL A 208 2.10 28.28 -9.62
CA VAL A 208 1.52 28.42 -8.27
C VAL A 208 0.46 27.36 -7.96
N TRP A 209 -0.42 27.03 -8.92
CA TRP A 209 -1.52 26.08 -8.68
C TRP A 209 -1.02 24.64 -8.43
N PRO A 210 -0.17 24.06 -9.30
CA PRO A 210 0.47 22.77 -9.00
C PRO A 210 1.26 22.79 -7.68
N ALA A 211 1.96 23.89 -7.39
CA ALA A 211 2.71 24.04 -6.14
C ALA A 211 1.81 23.91 -4.90
N LEU A 212 0.69 24.65 -4.90
CA LEU A 212 -0.31 24.60 -3.82
C LEU A 212 -0.88 23.20 -3.65
N ILE A 213 -1.20 22.50 -4.73
CA ILE A 213 -1.71 21.13 -4.69
C ILE A 213 -0.69 20.19 -4.06
N LEU A 214 0.59 20.26 -4.46
CA LEU A 214 1.65 19.41 -3.89
C LEU A 214 1.85 19.68 -2.40
N ILE A 215 1.88 20.96 -1.99
CA ILE A 215 2.05 21.34 -0.58
C ILE A 215 0.84 20.87 0.24
N ALA A 216 -0.38 21.13 -0.24
CA ALA A 216 -1.60 20.70 0.45
C ALA A 216 -1.68 19.18 0.56
N ALA A 217 -1.37 18.45 -0.52
CA ALA A 217 -1.30 16.98 -0.51
C ALA A 217 -0.24 16.47 0.47
N GLY A 218 0.94 17.08 0.49
CA GLY A 218 1.99 16.77 1.45
C GLY A 218 1.52 16.94 2.90
N LEU A 219 0.92 18.09 3.23
CA LEU A 219 0.38 18.36 4.56
C LEU A 219 -0.72 17.37 4.96
N LEU A 220 -1.67 17.06 4.07
CA LEU A 220 -2.72 16.07 4.31
C LEU A 220 -2.18 14.68 4.59
N LEU A 221 -1.12 14.27 3.86
CA LEU A 221 -0.46 12.98 4.05
C LEU A 221 0.25 12.86 5.40
N THR A 222 0.50 13.95 6.14
CA THR A 222 1.06 13.88 7.51
C THR A 222 0.04 13.48 8.57
N LEU A 223 -1.27 13.62 8.30
CA LEU A 223 -2.33 13.41 9.28
C LEU A 223 -2.33 12.02 9.95
N PRO A 224 -2.13 10.89 9.24
CA PRO A 224 -2.09 9.57 9.86
C PRO A 224 -0.75 9.22 10.52
N ASN A 225 0.21 10.15 10.62
CA ASN A 225 1.50 9.92 11.26
C ASN A 225 1.33 9.44 12.71
N GLY A 226 2.07 8.42 13.15
CA GLY A 226 1.93 7.82 14.48
C GLY A 226 0.95 6.65 14.53
N GLY A 227 0.33 6.29 13.40
CA GLY A 227 -0.38 5.03 13.20
C GLY A 227 -1.71 4.93 13.95
N GLN A 228 -2.05 3.71 14.35
CA GLN A 228 -3.29 3.35 15.04
C GLN A 228 -3.02 3.15 16.53
N ARG A 229 -3.89 3.72 17.36
CA ARG A 229 -3.94 3.51 18.80
C ARG A 229 -5.32 2.98 19.17
N VAL A 230 -5.37 1.81 19.77
CA VAL A 230 -6.58 1.20 20.31
C VAL A 230 -6.55 1.39 21.82
N MET A 231 -7.64 1.96 22.35
CA MET A 231 -7.85 2.16 23.78
C MET A 231 -9.08 1.37 24.18
N VAL A 232 -8.96 0.57 25.24
CA VAL A 232 -10.09 -0.16 25.82
C VAL A 232 -10.26 0.30 27.25
N THR A 233 -11.43 0.83 27.57
CA THR A 233 -11.89 1.14 28.92
C THR A 233 -13.07 0.24 29.28
N PRO A 234 -13.54 0.22 30.54
CA PRO A 234 -14.77 -0.50 30.90
C PRO A 234 -16.00 -0.08 30.09
N GLU A 235 -16.09 1.19 29.69
CA GLU A 235 -17.27 1.80 29.06
C GLU A 235 -17.21 1.83 27.53
N GLU A 236 -16.02 2.00 26.94
CA GLU A 236 -15.86 2.11 25.50
C GLU A 236 -14.52 1.57 24.97
N ILE A 237 -14.56 1.17 23.69
CA ILE A 237 -13.40 0.92 22.83
C ILE A 237 -13.26 2.10 21.88
N VAL A 238 -12.10 2.73 21.88
CA VAL A 238 -11.79 3.89 21.02
C VAL A 238 -10.58 3.59 20.16
N ILE A 239 -10.71 3.82 18.85
CA ILE A 239 -9.59 3.78 17.91
C ILE A 239 -9.27 5.19 17.48
N ARG A 240 -8.02 5.60 17.69
CA ARG A 240 -7.50 6.90 17.26
C ARG A 240 -6.36 6.73 16.28
N TRP A 241 -6.34 7.62 15.30
CA TRP A 241 -5.32 7.67 14.27
C TRP A 241 -4.54 8.97 14.32
N GLY A 242 -3.27 8.90 13.94
CA GLY A 242 -2.45 10.08 13.80
C GLY A 242 -1.94 10.64 15.13
N LEU A 243 -0.97 11.56 15.08
CA LEU A 243 -0.48 12.31 16.24
C LEU A 243 -1.60 13.15 16.86
N ALA A 244 -2.42 13.78 16.00
CA ALA A 244 -3.60 14.55 16.41
C ALA A 244 -4.71 13.71 17.06
N GLY A 245 -4.66 12.37 16.97
CA GLY A 245 -5.58 11.48 17.66
C GLY A 245 -7.01 11.54 17.11
N PHE A 246 -7.16 11.64 15.78
CA PHE A 246 -8.46 11.60 15.11
C PHE A 246 -9.18 10.31 15.47
N THR A 247 -10.37 10.43 16.06
CA THR A 247 -11.16 9.27 16.46
C THR A 247 -11.85 8.69 15.24
N VAL A 248 -11.46 7.46 14.86
CA VAL A 248 -12.00 6.75 13.68
C VAL A 248 -13.04 5.70 14.05
N LEU A 249 -13.05 5.30 15.33
CA LEU A 249 -14.08 4.44 15.91
C LEU A 249 -14.25 4.80 17.39
N ARG A 250 -15.50 4.87 17.82
CA ARG A 250 -15.89 4.82 19.23
C ARG A 250 -17.05 3.83 19.35
N LEU A 251 -16.86 2.78 20.11
CA LEU A 251 -17.82 1.70 20.31
C LEU A 251 -18.03 1.51 21.80
N LYS A 252 -19.29 1.53 22.27
CA LYS A 252 -19.54 1.25 23.68
C LYS A 252 -19.40 -0.24 23.94
N THR A 253 -18.86 -0.60 25.09
CA THR A 253 -18.75 -2.00 25.51
C THR A 253 -20.12 -2.68 25.61
N SER A 254 -21.17 -1.89 25.88
CA SER A 254 -22.56 -2.35 25.93
C SER A 254 -23.10 -2.90 24.61
N ASP A 255 -22.51 -2.49 23.49
CA ASP A 255 -23.01 -2.77 22.15
C ASP A 255 -22.32 -4.00 21.53
N ILE A 256 -21.33 -4.56 22.23
CA ILE A 256 -20.56 -5.75 21.85
C ILE A 256 -21.28 -7.00 22.36
N HIS A 257 -21.62 -7.90 21.44
CA HIS A 257 -22.26 -9.18 21.74
C HIS A 257 -21.23 -10.29 21.99
N SER A 258 -20.22 -10.37 21.12
CA SER A 258 -19.16 -11.38 21.19
C SER A 258 -17.84 -10.80 20.69
N ALA A 259 -16.74 -11.37 21.18
CA ALA A 259 -15.39 -11.03 20.76
C ALA A 259 -14.60 -12.33 20.53
N GLU A 260 -13.98 -12.45 19.35
CA GLU A 260 -13.24 -13.64 18.95
C GLU A 260 -11.93 -13.25 18.25
N LEU A 261 -10.91 -14.09 18.40
CA LEU A 261 -9.69 -13.98 17.60
C LEU A 261 -10.01 -14.36 16.15
N ARG A 262 -9.58 -13.52 15.21
CA ARG A 262 -9.73 -13.77 13.78
C ARG A 262 -8.40 -13.58 13.08
N GLU A 263 -8.02 -14.59 12.30
CA GLU A 263 -6.99 -14.45 11.28
C GLU A 263 -7.59 -13.85 10.01
N PHE A 264 -6.82 -13.00 9.34
CA PHE A 264 -7.23 -12.33 8.12
C PHE A 264 -6.02 -12.00 7.25
N SER A 265 -6.25 -11.85 5.95
CA SER A 265 -5.22 -11.46 4.98
C SER A 265 -5.52 -10.02 4.50
N PRO A 266 -4.84 -8.98 5.02
CA PRO A 266 -5.07 -7.57 4.65
C PRO A 266 -5.24 -7.30 3.16
N LEU A 267 -4.32 -7.82 2.34
CA LEU A 267 -4.30 -7.55 0.90
C LEU A 267 -5.44 -8.27 0.16
N LYS A 268 -5.83 -9.45 0.63
CA LYS A 268 -6.82 -10.31 -0.02
C LYS A 268 -8.24 -10.02 0.43
N ASP A 269 -8.46 -9.91 1.74
CA ASP A 269 -9.79 -9.79 2.32
C ASP A 269 -10.31 -8.35 2.27
N PHE A 270 -9.40 -7.37 2.19
CA PHE A 270 -9.71 -5.94 2.31
C PHE A 270 -9.00 -5.04 1.30
N GLY A 271 -8.09 -5.58 0.46
CA GLY A 271 -7.38 -4.81 -0.55
C GLY A 271 -6.32 -3.84 0.00
N GLY A 272 -5.89 -3.98 1.26
CA GLY A 272 -4.86 -3.13 1.84
C GLY A 272 -5.00 -2.86 3.33
N TYR A 273 -4.20 -1.92 3.82
CA TYR A 273 -4.13 -1.54 5.24
C TYR A 273 -4.83 -0.20 5.50
N GLY A 274 -5.32 0.00 6.72
CA GLY A 274 -5.98 1.22 7.17
C GLY A 274 -7.41 0.97 7.64
N ILE A 275 -8.31 1.92 7.37
CA ILE A 275 -9.75 1.75 7.56
C ILE A 275 -10.27 1.03 6.32
N ARG A 276 -10.84 -0.14 6.53
CA ARG A 276 -11.34 -1.00 5.46
C ARG A 276 -12.78 -1.41 5.72
N PHE A 277 -13.48 -1.66 4.63
CA PHE A 277 -14.89 -2.02 4.65
C PHE A 277 -15.13 -3.11 3.63
N ASN A 278 -15.86 -4.15 3.99
CA ASN A 278 -16.42 -5.09 3.04
C ASN A 278 -17.93 -5.27 3.31
N CYS A 279 -18.56 -6.23 2.64
CA CYS A 279 -19.99 -6.51 2.83
C CYS A 279 -20.30 -6.95 4.27
N GLU A 280 -19.38 -7.68 4.92
CA GLU A 280 -19.59 -8.31 6.22
C GLU A 280 -19.20 -7.41 7.41
N MET A 281 -18.11 -6.65 7.29
CA MET A 281 -17.46 -6.00 8.42
C MET A 281 -16.66 -4.73 8.07
N LYS A 282 -16.42 -3.90 9.09
CA LYS A 282 -15.45 -2.80 9.08
C LYS A 282 -14.15 -3.30 9.71
N ALA A 283 -13.00 -2.87 9.23
CA ALA A 283 -11.72 -3.28 9.79
C ALA A 283 -10.74 -2.12 9.96
N TYR A 284 -9.95 -2.18 11.04
CA TYR A 284 -9.01 -1.13 11.44
C TYR A 284 -7.68 -1.76 11.82
N TYR A 285 -6.68 -1.61 10.96
CA TYR A 285 -5.31 -2.07 11.22
C TYR A 285 -4.30 -1.41 10.28
N PHE A 286 -3.06 -1.24 10.73
CA PHE A 286 -1.95 -0.84 9.86
C PHE A 286 -0.96 -1.96 9.59
N ARG A 287 -1.01 -3.07 10.34
CA ARG A 287 -0.15 -4.23 10.09
C ARG A 287 -0.73 -5.50 10.70
N GLY A 288 -0.11 -6.62 10.34
CA GLY A 288 -0.46 -7.93 10.89
C GLY A 288 -1.55 -8.64 10.10
N SER A 289 -1.77 -9.89 10.46
CA SER A 289 -2.75 -10.83 9.87
C SER A 289 -3.68 -11.40 10.93
N ARG A 290 -3.68 -10.85 12.14
CA ARG A 290 -4.47 -11.31 13.29
C ARG A 290 -5.05 -10.12 14.04
N GLY A 291 -6.22 -10.32 14.62
CA GLY A 291 -6.95 -9.27 15.32
C GLY A 291 -8.15 -9.83 16.05
N VAL A 292 -8.94 -8.92 16.62
CA VAL A 292 -10.17 -9.25 17.35
C VAL A 292 -11.35 -8.84 16.49
N ARG A 293 -12.23 -9.81 16.18
CA ARG A 293 -13.53 -9.56 15.59
C ARG A 293 -14.54 -9.35 16.71
N LEU A 294 -15.29 -8.26 16.60
CA LEU A 294 -16.37 -7.88 17.48
C LEU A 294 -17.68 -7.99 16.71
N GLU A 295 -18.64 -8.73 17.27
CA GLU A 295 -20.02 -8.69 16.80
C GLU A 295 -20.75 -7.57 17.54
N THR A 296 -21.31 -6.63 16.77
CA THR A 296 -21.97 -5.43 17.27
C THR A 296 -23.47 -5.52 17.11
N THR A 297 -24.21 -4.97 18.07
CA THR A 297 -25.68 -4.96 18.04
C THR A 297 -26.20 -4.09 16.90
N GLY A 298 -26.83 -4.69 15.89
CA GLY A 298 -27.49 -3.97 14.80
C GLY A 298 -26.56 -3.28 13.79
N GLU A 299 -25.24 -3.50 13.90
CA GLU A 299 -24.23 -2.97 12.98
C GLU A 299 -23.40 -4.09 12.34
N LYS A 300 -22.66 -3.74 11.27
CA LYS A 300 -21.65 -4.63 10.69
C LYS A 300 -20.58 -4.95 11.74
N ALA A 301 -20.10 -6.19 11.73
CA ALA A 301 -19.01 -6.60 12.62
C ALA A 301 -17.78 -5.70 12.46
N ILE A 302 -16.96 -5.62 13.51
CA ILE A 302 -15.75 -4.79 13.54
C ILE A 302 -14.53 -5.67 13.75
N LEU A 303 -13.50 -5.50 12.93
CA LEU A 303 -12.20 -6.16 13.08
C LEU A 303 -11.15 -5.14 13.50
N ILE A 304 -10.51 -5.41 14.63
CA ILE A 304 -9.41 -4.57 15.13
C ILE A 304 -8.13 -5.39 15.05
N GLY A 305 -7.22 -5.03 14.15
CA GLY A 305 -5.90 -5.67 14.10
C GLY A 305 -5.01 -5.18 15.24
N SER A 306 -4.19 -6.10 15.74
CA SER A 306 -3.36 -5.89 16.92
C SER A 306 -2.05 -6.65 16.76
N ASP A 307 -0.97 -6.11 17.31
CA ASP A 307 0.29 -6.86 17.43
C ASP A 307 0.28 -7.82 18.63
N ARG A 308 -0.70 -7.67 19.53
CA ARG A 308 -0.93 -8.53 20.69
C ARG A 308 -2.41 -8.92 20.75
N PRO A 309 -2.91 -9.68 19.76
CA PRO A 309 -4.33 -9.91 19.60
C PRO A 309 -4.93 -10.70 20.77
N GLU A 310 -4.18 -11.59 21.42
CA GLU A 310 -4.59 -12.33 22.62
C GLU A 310 -4.83 -11.38 23.81
N ASN A 311 -3.93 -10.41 24.03
CA ASN A 311 -4.08 -9.42 25.09
C ASN A 311 -5.32 -8.55 24.83
N LEU A 312 -5.48 -8.08 23.59
CA LEU A 312 -6.64 -7.27 23.21
C LEU A 312 -7.95 -8.04 23.40
N LEU A 313 -8.01 -9.30 22.96
CA LEU A 313 -9.19 -10.15 23.16
C LEU A 313 -9.51 -10.30 24.65
N THR A 314 -8.49 -10.64 25.45
CA THR A 314 -8.65 -10.89 26.88
C THR A 314 -9.24 -9.69 27.61
N VAL A 315 -8.73 -8.49 27.31
CA VAL A 315 -9.23 -7.25 27.91
C VAL A 315 -10.68 -7.00 27.48
N ILE A 316 -10.99 -7.13 26.18
CA ILE A 316 -12.33 -6.91 25.65
C ILE A 316 -13.33 -7.88 26.28
N GLN A 317 -12.99 -9.17 26.34
CA GLN A 317 -13.84 -10.20 26.96
C GLN A 317 -14.10 -9.88 28.44
N ALA A 318 -13.06 -9.52 29.20
CA ALA A 318 -13.21 -9.18 30.61
C ALA A 318 -14.16 -8.00 30.85
N VAL A 319 -14.08 -6.94 30.02
CA VAL A 319 -14.98 -5.78 30.15
C VAL A 319 -16.40 -6.07 29.66
N THR A 320 -16.60 -7.01 28.72
CA THR A 320 -17.94 -7.41 28.27
C THR A 320 -18.60 -8.41 29.21
N GLU A 321 -17.84 -9.30 29.86
CA GLU A 321 -18.36 -10.34 30.77
C GLU A 321 -18.72 -9.80 32.16
N THR A 322 -18.03 -8.75 32.64
CA THR A 322 -18.24 -8.18 33.99
C THR A 322 -19.39 -7.17 34.02
N ARG A 323 -20.37 -7.32 33.12
CA ARG A 323 -21.53 -6.45 32.96
C ARG A 323 -22.62 -6.70 34.01
#